data_AF-A0A815UU84-F1
#
_entry.id   AF-A0A815UU84-F1
#
_cell.length_a   1.000
_cell.length_b   1.000
_cell.length_c   1.000
_cell.angle_alpha   90.00
_cell.angle_beta   90.00
_cell.angle_gamma   90.00
#
_symmetry.space_group_name_H-M   'P 1'
#
loop_
_entity.id
_entity.type
_entity.pdbx_description
1 polymer ?
#
loop_
_entity_poly.entity_id
_entity_poly.type
_entity_poly.pdbx_seq_one_letter_code
_entity_poly.pdbx_strand_id
1 'polypeptide(L)'
;MTTIQATDRLLARGVLSTISENQLRKELLTNYHGIKHVQRMYTNDEYNTPKELVQINFTSPKHTETFLENGFIDICNLRCPVKALKS
;
A
#
# COMPACT_ATOMS: atom_id res chain seq x y z
N MET A 1 -5.21 24.25 2.04
CA MET A 1 -4.61 23.12 2.77
C MET A 1 -5.61 21.98 2.71
N THR A 2 -5.29 20.91 1.98
CA THR A 2 -6.16 19.74 1.84
C THR A 2 -6.06 18.94 3.12
N THR A 3 -7.14 18.89 3.91
CA THR A 3 -7.18 18.10 5.15
C THR A 3 -7.06 16.63 4.78
N ILE A 4 -5.91 16.01 5.07
CA ILE A 4 -5.76 14.56 4.91
C ILE A 4 -6.67 13.92 5.95
N GLN A 5 -7.75 13.25 5.51
CA GLN A 5 -8.60 12.48 6.40
C GLN A 5 -7.80 11.30 6.94
N ALA A 6 -7.71 11.20 8.26
CA ALA A 6 -7.10 10.05 8.93
C ALA A 6 -7.86 8.77 8.54
N THR A 7 -7.13 7.75 8.10
CA THR A 7 -7.68 6.43 7.73
C THR A 7 -6.72 5.34 8.19
N ASP A 8 -7.22 4.16 8.51
CA ASP A 8 -6.41 2.97 8.77
C ASP A 8 -6.14 2.16 7.48
N ARG A 9 -6.64 2.61 6.32
CA ARG A 9 -6.57 1.86 5.06
C ARG A 9 -5.89 2.66 3.96
N LEU A 10 -4.83 2.09 3.40
CA LEU A 10 -4.09 2.65 2.27
C LEU A 10 -4.28 1.80 1.02
N LEU A 11 -4.37 2.47 -0.13
CA LEU A 11 -4.26 1.85 -1.44
C LEU A 11 -2.91 2.22 -2.07
N ALA A 12 -1.98 1.26 -2.08
CA ALA A 12 -0.73 1.36 -2.83
C ALA A 12 -0.98 1.00 -4.30
N ARG A 13 -0.42 1.81 -5.20
CA ARG A 13 -0.58 1.67 -6.64
C ARG A 13 0.75 1.35 -7.30
N GLY A 14 0.71 0.61 -8.40
CA GLY A 14 1.90 0.32 -9.20
C GLY A 14 2.79 -0.77 -8.62
N VAL A 15 2.25 -1.64 -7.76
CA VAL A 15 3.00 -2.78 -7.22
C VAL A 15 3.22 -3.79 -8.33
N LEU A 16 4.42 -4.33 -8.47
CA LEU A 16 4.72 -5.32 -9.51
C LEU A 16 4.05 -6.66 -9.17
N SER A 17 3.28 -7.20 -10.12
CA SER A 17 2.67 -8.53 -9.99
C SER A 17 3.69 -9.66 -9.81
N THR A 18 4.94 -9.44 -10.25
CA THR A 18 6.05 -10.38 -10.08
C THR A 18 6.47 -10.56 -8.63
N ILE A 19 6.18 -9.60 -7.75
CA ILE A 19 6.34 -9.78 -6.30
C ILE A 19 5.30 -10.83 -5.90
N SER A 20 5.66 -11.86 -5.13
CA SER A 20 4.67 -12.82 -4.63
C SER A 20 3.87 -12.25 -3.45
N GLU A 21 2.68 -12.78 -3.16
CA GLU A 21 1.91 -12.37 -1.98
C GLU A 21 2.69 -12.58 -0.68
N ASN A 22 3.39 -13.72 -0.56
CA ASN A 22 4.21 -14.02 0.62
C ASN A 22 5.36 -13.03 0.79
N GLN A 23 6.06 -12.68 -0.30
CA GLN A 23 7.13 -11.69 -0.27
C GLN A 23 6.60 -10.30 0.10
N LEU A 24 5.48 -9.88 -0.50
CA LEU A 24 4.81 -8.62 -0.20
C LEU A 24 4.44 -8.52 1.29
N ARG A 25 3.81 -9.56 1.84
CA ARG A 25 3.43 -9.62 3.25
C ARG A 25 4.65 -9.59 4.17
N LYS A 26 5.68 -10.39 3.86
CA LYS A 26 6.92 -10.43 4.65
C LYS A 26 7.60 -9.05 4.67
N GLU A 27 7.76 -8.43 3.51
CA GLU A 27 8.36 -7.09 3.37
C GLU A 27 7.60 -6.06 4.21
N LEU A 28 6.28 -5.98 4.02
CA LEU A 28 5.45 -5.00 4.69
C LEU A 28 5.43 -5.20 6.22
N LEU A 29 5.26 -6.44 6.69
CA LEU A 29 5.25 -6.76 8.12
C LEU A 29 6.63 -6.59 8.79
N THR A 30 7.72 -6.69 8.02
CA THR A 30 9.09 -6.50 8.53
C THR A 30 9.44 -5.02 8.65
N ASN A 31 9.08 -4.21 7.65
CA ASN A 31 9.49 -2.81 7.57
C ASN A 31 8.52 -1.83 8.23
N TYR A 32 7.26 -2.22 8.42
CA TYR A 32 6.21 -1.32 8.89
C TYR A 32 5.44 -1.89 10.08
N HIS A 33 5.34 -1.10 11.14
CA HIS A 33 4.58 -1.45 12.33
C HIS A 33 3.08 -1.23 12.13
N GLY A 34 2.27 -2.01 12.84
CA GLY A 34 0.83 -1.83 12.89
C GLY A 34 0.09 -2.32 11.63
N ILE A 35 0.71 -3.09 10.74
CA ILE A 35 -0.01 -3.72 9.63
C ILE A 35 -0.86 -4.88 10.17
N LYS A 36 -2.17 -4.80 9.90
CA LYS A 36 -3.17 -5.81 10.26
C LYS A 36 -3.43 -6.79 9.11
N HIS A 37 -3.53 -6.26 7.89
CA HIS A 37 -3.90 -7.06 6.72
C HIS A 37 -3.36 -6.44 5.44
N VAL A 38 -3.02 -7.28 4.47
CA VAL A 38 -2.56 -6.88 3.13
C VAL A 38 -3.36 -7.68 2.12
N GLN A 39 -4.00 -6.99 1.18
CA GLN A 39 -4.84 -7.60 0.16
C GLN A 39 -4.46 -7.07 -1.23
N ARG A 40 -4.28 -7.99 -2.18
CA ARG A 40 -4.11 -7.64 -3.60
C ARG A 40 -5.47 -7.39 -4.25
N MET A 41 -5.54 -6.33 -5.04
CA MET A 41 -6.65 -6.00 -5.90
C MET A 41 -6.11 -6.00 -7.33
N TYR A 42 -6.52 -7.00 -8.11
CA TYR A 42 -6.09 -7.12 -9.49
C TYR A 42 -6.77 -6.04 -10.34
N THR A 43 -5.96 -5.25 -11.03
CA THR A 43 -6.37 -4.50 -12.21
C THR A 43 -5.76 -5.22 -13.40
N ASN A 44 -6.60 -5.84 -14.23
CA ASN A 44 -6.17 -6.39 -15.52
C ASN A 44 -5.67 -5.23 -16.39
N ASP A 45 -4.37 -4.94 -16.35
CA ASP A 45 -3.73 -4.06 -17.32
C ASP A 45 -2.99 -4.93 -18.32
N GLU A 46 -3.43 -4.88 -19.58
CA GLU A 46 -3.02 -5.73 -20.71
C GLU A 46 -1.59 -5.44 -21.24
N TYR A 47 -0.77 -4.69 -20.50
CA TYR A 47 0.57 -4.27 -20.95
C TYR A 47 1.70 -4.91 -20.12
N ASN A 48 2.82 -5.20 -20.80
CA ASN A 48 4.01 -6.02 -20.49
C ASN A 48 4.67 -5.98 -19.09
N THR A 49 4.10 -5.33 -18.08
CA THR A 49 4.43 -5.57 -16.68
C THR A 49 3.17 -5.34 -15.84
N PRO A 50 2.46 -6.39 -15.40
CA PRO A 50 1.19 -6.20 -14.72
C PRO A 50 1.44 -5.44 -13.42
N LYS A 51 0.81 -4.28 -13.30
CA LYS A 51 0.83 -3.48 -12.08
C LYS A 51 -0.47 -3.72 -11.33
N GLU A 52 -0.34 -3.91 -10.03
CA GLU A 52 -1.44 -4.25 -9.15
C GLU A 52 -1.71 -3.11 -8.17
N LEU A 53 -2.94 -3.10 -7.68
CA LEU A 53 -3.35 -2.33 -6.54
C LEU A 53 -3.19 -3.20 -5.29
N VAL A 54 -2.62 -2.65 -4.23
CA VAL A 54 -2.48 -3.34 -2.95
C VAL A 54 -3.16 -2.51 -1.88
N GLN A 55 -4.17 -3.08 -1.25
CA GLN A 55 -4.76 -2.52 -0.06
C GLN A 55 -3.97 -2.97 1.17
N ILE A 56 -3.58 -2.00 2.00
CA ILE A 56 -2.85 -2.22 3.25
C ILE A 56 -3.70 -1.65 4.37
N ASN A 57 -4.13 -2.52 5.28
CA ASN A 57 -4.90 -2.16 6.47
C ASN A 57 -3.96 -2.13 7.67
N PHE A 58 -4.01 -1.04 8.41
CA PHE A 58 -3.28 -0.82 9.63
C PHE A 58 -4.20 -1.03 10.84
N THR A 59 -3.61 -1.15 12.03
CA THR A 59 -4.32 -1.27 13.30
C THR A 59 -4.85 0.08 13.80
N SER A 60 -4.30 1.19 13.31
CA SER A 60 -4.68 2.55 13.70
C SER A 60 -4.33 3.54 12.60
N PRO A 61 -5.15 4.61 12.40
CA PRO A 61 -4.85 5.66 11.44
C PRO A 61 -3.49 6.34 11.63
N LYS A 62 -2.99 6.42 12.87
CA LYS A 62 -1.68 7.00 13.20
C LYS A 62 -0.53 6.37 12.42
N HIS A 63 -0.64 5.07 12.10
CA HIS A 63 0.40 4.37 11.32
C HIS A 63 0.42 4.76 9.85
N THR A 64 -0.60 5.49 9.36
CA THR A 64 -0.71 5.89 7.95
C THR A 64 -0.31 7.33 7.67
N GLU A 65 -0.24 8.17 8.71
CA GLU A 65 -0.06 9.62 8.60
C GLU A 65 1.17 9.98 7.75
N THR A 66 2.31 9.40 8.05
CA THR A 66 3.57 9.64 7.32
C THR A 66 3.52 9.16 5.86
N PHE A 67 2.78 8.09 5.54
CA PHE A 67 2.63 7.65 4.15
C PHE A 67 1.69 8.57 3.38
N LEU A 68 0.65 9.09 4.03
CA LEU A 68 -0.30 10.01 3.41
C LEU A 68 0.30 11.40 3.20
N GLU A 69 1.10 11.89 4.15
CA GLU A 69 1.85 13.15 4.03
C GLU A 69 2.87 13.08 2.89
N ASN A 70 3.64 11.99 2.82
CA ASN A 70 4.65 11.81 1.77
C ASN A 70 4.04 11.41 0.42
N GLY A 71 2.86 10.77 0.43
CA GLY A 71 2.16 10.28 -0.75
C GLY A 71 2.68 8.94 -1.31
N PHE A 72 3.60 8.26 -0.64
CA PHE A 72 4.19 7.00 -1.09
C PHE A 72 4.48 6.02 0.05
N ILE A 73 4.62 4.74 -0.31
CA ILE A 73 5.16 3.66 0.52
C ILE A 73 6.19 2.87 -0.30
N ASP A 74 7.27 2.44 0.33
CA ASP A 74 8.29 1.62 -0.33
C ASP A 74 7.95 0.13 -0.18
N ILE A 75 7.91 -0.61 -1.29
CA ILE A 75 7.61 -2.04 -1.34
C ILE A 75 8.66 -2.71 -2.21
N CYS A 76 9.52 -3.55 -1.62
CA CYS A 76 10.59 -4.26 -2.33
C CYS A 76 11.44 -3.32 -3.22
N ASN A 77 11.89 -2.19 -2.65
CA ASN A 77 12.64 -1.12 -3.34
C ASN A 77 11.87 -0.35 -4.41
N LEU A 78 10.55 -0.52 -4.51
CA LEU A 78 9.70 0.26 -5.38
C LEU A 78 8.89 1.29 -4.58
N ARG A 79 9.06 2.56 -4.94
CA ARG A 79 8.28 3.66 -4.37
C ARG A 79 6.88 3.68 -4.98
N CYS A 80 5.91 3.17 -4.23
CA CYS A 80 4.53 2.99 -4.67
C CYS A 80 3.68 4.18 -4.20
N PRO A 81 3.00 4.92 -5.11
CA PRO A 81 2.08 5.98 -4.71
C PRO A 81 0.93 5.43 -3.88
N VAL A 82 0.60 6.09 -2.77
CA VAL A 82 -0.53 5.70 -1.92
C VAL A 82 -1.69 6.69 -2.01
N LYS A 83 -2.88 6.21 -1.66
CA LYS A 83 -4.05 7.03 -1.37
C LYS A 83 -4.76 6.51 -0.13
N ALA A 84 -5.35 7.42 0.64
CA ALA A 84 -6.29 7.07 1.69
C ALA A 84 -7.52 6.38 1.08
N LEU A 85 -7.92 5.23 1.62
CA LEU A 85 -9.23 4.64 1.37
C LEU A 85 -10.20 5.12 2.45
N LYS A 86 -11.41 5.53 2.03
CA LYS A 86 -12.49 5.80 2.98
C LYS A 86 -12.99 4.45 3.52
N SER A 87 -13.08 4.36 4.84
CA SER A 87 -13.78 3.26 5.51
C SER A 87 -15.28 3.38 5.36
#